data_AF-A0A7J6QDV8-F1
#
_entry.id   AF-A0A7J6QDV8-F1
#
_cell.length_a   1.000
_cell.length_b   1.000
_cell.length_c   1.000
_cell.angle_alpha   90.00
_cell.angle_beta   90.00
_cell.angle_gamma   90.00
#
_symmetry.space_group_name_H-M   'P 1'
#
loop_
_entity.id
_entity.type
_entity.pdbx_description
1 polymer ?
#
loop_
_entity_poly.entity_id
_entity_poly.type
_entity_poly.pdbx_seq_one_letter_code
_entity_poly.pdbx_strand_id
1 'polypeptide(L)'
;MVLFDRNGKIRRYDSVLDIIKDFADLRLDMYVLRKESLIAKLTKEILILSNKCRFVTMVVNGEIVFQKKKIVQLMEELKRKKFMTMMEIDAQTKAAKAGSLKGKMASSTSGATGDEVKSEGESSDEEADDEAKAEKQQKRSGYDYLLAMSMWSLTLERVEAMERLLRDKEAELKVLRGRTIEEMWDRDLVQLL
;
A
#
# COMPACT_ATOMS: atom_id res chain seq x y z
N MET A 1 11.36 28.49 -29.72
CA MET A 1 10.81 28.75 -28.37
C MET A 1 11.80 28.27 -27.32
N VAL A 2 11.96 28.95 -26.18
CA VAL A 2 12.91 28.55 -25.12
C VAL A 2 12.10 28.05 -23.92
N LEU A 3 12.28 26.79 -23.53
CA LEU A 3 11.51 26.12 -22.47
C LEU A 3 12.43 25.24 -21.62
N PHE A 4 11.93 24.78 -20.47
CA PHE A 4 12.62 23.77 -19.66
C PHE A 4 12.31 22.36 -20.18
N ASP A 5 13.35 21.56 -20.35
CA ASP A 5 13.27 20.14 -20.70
C ASP A 5 12.95 19.27 -19.44
N ARG A 6 12.69 17.97 -19.61
CA ARG A 6 12.36 16.98 -18.56
C ARG A 6 13.34 16.97 -17.37
N ASN A 7 14.58 17.41 -17.60
CA ASN A 7 15.65 17.48 -16.60
C ASN A 7 15.77 18.87 -15.95
N GLY A 8 14.84 19.79 -16.19
CA GLY A 8 14.87 21.16 -15.68
C GLY A 8 15.94 22.05 -16.35
N LYS A 9 16.49 21.63 -17.50
CA LYS A 9 17.50 22.40 -18.25
C LYS A 9 16.84 23.27 -19.31
N ILE A 10 17.35 24.49 -19.48
CA ILE A 10 16.87 25.41 -20.51
C ILE A 10 17.30 24.87 -21.89
N ARG A 11 16.32 24.61 -22.76
CA ARG A 11 16.53 24.13 -24.13
C ARG A 11 15.80 25.06 -25.10
N ARG A 12 16.47 25.37 -26.23
CA ARG A 12 15.83 26.05 -27.35
C ARG A 12 15.25 25.00 -28.29
N TYR A 13 13.96 25.14 -28.58
CA TYR A 13 13.19 24.31 -29.50
C TYR A 13 12.99 25.07 -30.80
N ASP A 14 13.37 24.45 -31.92
CA ASP A 14 13.28 25.05 -33.25
C ASP A 14 11.91 24.83 -33.89
N SER A 15 11.27 23.69 -33.61
CA SER A 15 9.90 23.37 -34.05
C SER A 15 8.96 23.07 -32.88
N VAL A 16 7.66 23.29 -33.10
CA VAL A 16 6.59 22.84 -32.18
C VAL A 16 6.60 21.31 -32.06
N LEU A 17 6.97 20.61 -33.14
CA LEU A 17 7.05 19.14 -33.15
C LEU A 17 8.08 18.61 -32.16
N ASP A 18 9.18 19.35 -31.94
CA ASP A 18 10.22 18.94 -31.00
C ASP A 18 9.72 19.00 -29.55
N ILE A 19 8.88 19.99 -29.23
CA ILE A 19 8.23 20.10 -27.93
C ILE A 19 7.26 18.94 -27.72
N ILE A 20 6.47 18.59 -28.73
CA ILE A 20 5.51 17.48 -28.66
C ILE A 20 6.22 16.14 -28.47
N LYS A 21 7.35 15.90 -29.15
CA LYS A 21 8.15 14.67 -28.97
C LYS A 21 8.69 14.56 -27.56
N ASP A 22 9.34 15.61 -27.04
CA ASP A 22 9.85 15.63 -25.67
C ASP A 22 8.71 15.43 -24.64
N PHE A 23 7.54 16.03 -24.88
CA PHE A 23 6.35 15.84 -24.05
C PHE A 23 5.83 14.40 -24.09
N ALA A 24 5.76 13.79 -25.28
CA ALA A 24 5.25 12.44 -25.45
C ALA A 24 6.11 11.40 -24.71
N ASP A 25 7.44 11.53 -24.79
CA ASP A 25 8.37 10.65 -24.09
C ASP A 25 8.21 10.74 -22.56
N LEU A 26 8.16 11.97 -22.04
CA LEU A 26 7.91 12.19 -20.62
C LEU A 26 6.55 11.63 -20.18
N ARG A 27 5.52 11.82 -21.01
CA ARG A 27 4.18 11.36 -20.70
C ARG A 27 4.08 9.84 -20.64
N LEU A 28 4.75 9.13 -21.54
CA LEU A 28 4.83 7.65 -21.52
C LEU A 28 5.46 7.14 -20.23
N ASP A 29 6.61 7.70 -19.83
CA ASP A 29 7.27 7.34 -18.57
C ASP A 29 6.34 7.60 -17.36
N MET A 30 5.56 8.67 -17.38
CA MET A 30 4.58 8.97 -16.33
C MET A 30 3.40 7.98 -16.31
N TYR A 31 2.94 7.47 -17.46
CA TYR A 31 1.90 6.43 -17.48
C TYR A 31 2.41 5.08 -16.96
N VAL A 32 3.69 4.74 -17.19
CA VAL A 32 4.34 3.56 -16.57
C VAL A 32 4.26 3.70 -15.04
N LEU A 33 4.74 4.81 -14.50
CA LEU A 33 4.73 5.08 -13.06
C LEU A 33 3.31 5.09 -12.47
N ARG A 34 2.34 5.62 -13.23
CA ARG A 34 0.92 5.61 -12.86
C ARG A 34 0.39 4.18 -12.80
N LYS A 35 0.59 3.38 -13.84
CA LYS A 35 0.11 1.99 -13.90
C LYS A 35 0.66 1.18 -12.74
N GLU A 36 1.95 1.28 -12.45
CA GLU A 36 2.57 0.62 -11.30
C GLU A 36 1.97 1.06 -9.97
N SER A 37 1.76 2.37 -9.79
CA SER A 37 1.18 2.91 -8.56
C SER A 37 -0.27 2.45 -8.36
N LEU A 38 -1.05 2.37 -9.44
CA LEU A 38 -2.41 1.85 -9.40
C LEU A 38 -2.44 0.35 -9.07
N ILE A 39 -1.55 -0.45 -9.67
CA ILE A 39 -1.41 -1.87 -9.35
C ILE A 39 -1.01 -2.06 -7.88
N ALA A 40 -0.03 -1.30 -7.39
CA ALA A 40 0.40 -1.37 -6.00
C ALA A 40 -0.73 -1.01 -5.03
N LYS A 41 -1.50 0.04 -5.33
CA LYS A 41 -2.67 0.46 -4.55
C LYS A 41 -3.74 -0.64 -4.50
N LEU A 42 -4.14 -1.18 -5.65
CA LEU A 42 -5.13 -2.27 -5.71
C LEU A 42 -4.63 -3.54 -5.02
N THR A 43 -3.36 -3.90 -5.20
CA THR A 43 -2.76 -5.06 -4.51
C THR A 43 -2.81 -4.89 -3.00
N LYS A 44 -2.50 -3.69 -2.49
CA LYS A 44 -2.62 -3.36 -1.07
C LYS A 44 -4.05 -3.51 -0.57
N GLU A 45 -5.02 -2.96 -1.30
CA GLU A 45 -6.44 -3.05 -0.97
C GLU A 45 -6.91 -4.52 -0.91
N ILE A 46 -6.52 -5.35 -1.88
CA ILE A 46 -6.85 -6.78 -1.92
C ILE A 46 -6.24 -7.52 -0.74
N LEU A 47 -4.97 -7.28 -0.40
CA LEU A 47 -4.32 -7.93 0.74
C LEU A 47 -5.01 -7.57 2.07
N ILE A 48 -5.38 -6.30 2.25
CA ILE A 48 -6.12 -5.85 3.44
C ILE A 48 -7.50 -6.51 3.49
N LEU A 49 -8.25 -6.48 2.38
CA LEU A 49 -9.57 -7.09 2.29
C LEU A 49 -9.52 -8.61 2.50
N SER A 50 -8.52 -9.29 1.97
CA SER A 50 -8.32 -10.74 2.13
C SER A 50 -8.07 -11.10 3.59
N ASN A 51 -7.19 -10.37 4.28
CA ASN A 51 -6.95 -10.57 5.71
C ASN A 51 -8.21 -10.27 6.54
N LYS A 52 -8.98 -9.22 6.20
CA LYS A 52 -10.25 -8.90 6.86
C LYS A 52 -11.29 -10.00 6.66
N CYS A 53 -11.51 -10.45 5.42
CA CYS A 53 -12.41 -11.57 5.11
C CYS A 53 -12.05 -12.81 5.91
N ARG A 54 -10.76 -13.19 5.90
CA ARG A 54 -10.27 -14.36 6.64
C ARG A 54 -10.49 -14.22 8.14
N PHE A 55 -10.19 -13.06 8.70
CA PHE A 55 -10.39 -12.78 10.12
C PHE A 55 -11.87 -12.89 10.50
N VAL A 56 -12.75 -12.19 9.78
CA VAL A 56 -14.18 -12.22 10.10
C VAL A 56 -14.77 -13.62 9.92
N THR A 57 -14.38 -14.35 8.87
CA THR A 57 -14.82 -15.74 8.67
C THR A 57 -14.42 -16.62 9.84
N MET A 58 -13.18 -16.52 10.33
CA MET A 58 -12.71 -17.27 11.50
C MET A 58 -13.44 -16.87 12.78
N VAL A 59 -13.85 -15.61 12.91
CA VAL A 59 -14.66 -15.14 14.05
C VAL A 59 -16.07 -15.72 14.01
N VAL A 60 -16.73 -15.67 12.85
CA VAL A 60 -18.09 -16.21 12.66
C VAL A 60 -18.10 -17.72 12.87
N ASN A 61 -17.05 -18.42 12.45
CA ASN A 61 -16.88 -19.86 12.67
C ASN A 61 -16.51 -20.21 14.13
N GLY A 62 -16.28 -19.23 15.00
CA GLY A 62 -15.89 -19.44 16.39
C GLY A 62 -14.42 -19.86 16.59
N GLU A 63 -13.59 -19.81 15.56
CA GLU A 63 -12.16 -20.14 15.66
C GLU A 63 -11.34 -19.03 16.35
N ILE A 64 -11.81 -17.79 16.29
CA ILE A 64 -11.23 -16.65 17.02
C ILE A 64 -12.29 -16.12 17.97
N VAL A 65 -12.03 -16.28 19.26
CA VAL A 65 -12.91 -15.82 20.34
C VAL A 65 -12.22 -14.67 21.09
N PHE A 66 -12.88 -13.51 21.15
CA PHE A 66 -12.41 -12.31 21.87
C PHE A 66 -12.83 -12.29 23.34
N GLN A 67 -13.84 -13.08 23.70
CA GLN A 67 -14.40 -13.08 25.04
C GLN A 67 -13.35 -13.50 26.07
N LYS A 68 -13.13 -12.64 27.08
CA LYS A 68 -12.22 -12.86 28.22
C LYS A 68 -10.73 -13.06 27.86
N LYS A 69 -10.29 -12.73 26.64
CA LYS A 69 -8.87 -12.76 26.27
C LYS A 69 -8.24 -11.39 26.42
N LYS A 70 -6.98 -11.36 26.90
CA LYS A 70 -6.18 -10.12 26.86
C LYS A 70 -5.78 -9.80 25.43
N ILE A 71 -5.70 -8.51 25.09
CA ILE A 71 -5.28 -8.02 23.77
C ILE A 71 -3.94 -8.63 23.33
N VAL A 72 -3.00 -8.80 24.26
CA VAL A 72 -1.69 -9.42 24.00
C VAL A 72 -1.82 -10.87 23.51
N GLN A 73 -2.66 -11.67 24.15
CA GLN A 73 -2.89 -13.08 23.78
C GLN A 73 -3.54 -13.18 22.39
N LEU A 74 -4.42 -12.23 22.07
CA LEU A 74 -5.06 -12.17 20.76
C LEU A 74 -4.04 -11.85 19.65
N MET A 75 -3.07 -10.96 19.91
CA MET A 75 -1.99 -10.66 18.96
C MET A 75 -1.07 -11.84 18.71
N GLU A 76 -0.73 -12.60 19.75
CA GLU A 76 0.03 -13.85 19.61
C GLU A 76 -0.73 -14.88 18.79
N GLU A 77 -2.05 -14.98 19.00
CA GLU A 77 -2.90 -15.87 18.20
C GLU A 77 -2.97 -15.44 16.72
N LEU A 78 -3.10 -14.13 16.45
CA LEU A 78 -3.08 -13.60 15.08
C LEU A 78 -1.73 -13.86 14.40
N LYS A 79 -0.63 -13.67 15.12
CA LYS A 79 0.72 -13.98 14.63
C LYS A 79 0.87 -15.47 14.35
N ARG A 80 0.39 -16.35 15.24
CA ARG A 80 0.40 -17.81 15.06
C ARG A 80 -0.44 -18.25 13.85
N LYS A 81 -1.59 -17.62 13.64
CA LYS A 81 -2.48 -17.88 12.48
C LYS A 81 -1.97 -17.23 11.17
N LYS A 82 -0.80 -16.57 11.19
CA LYS A 82 -0.16 -15.92 10.03
C LYS A 82 -1.04 -14.85 9.39
N PHE A 83 -1.69 -14.02 10.21
CA PHE A 83 -2.27 -12.78 9.71
C PHE A 83 -1.15 -11.80 9.39
N MET A 84 -1.29 -11.07 8.29
CA MET A 84 -0.30 -10.06 7.93
C MET A 84 -0.48 -8.82 8.78
N THR A 85 0.62 -8.25 9.22
CA THR A 85 0.64 -6.92 9.82
C THR A 85 0.57 -5.85 8.74
N MET A 86 0.10 -4.65 9.10
CA MET A 86 0.07 -3.53 8.16
C MET A 86 1.47 -3.20 7.60
N MET A 87 2.53 -3.39 8.40
CA MET A 87 3.92 -3.20 7.97
C MET A 87 4.34 -4.21 6.90
N GLU A 88 3.95 -5.47 7.01
CA GLU A 88 4.26 -6.51 6.02
C GLU A 88 3.49 -6.28 4.71
N ILE A 89 2.23 -5.84 4.80
CA ILE A 89 1.42 -5.46 3.63
C ILE A 89 2.08 -4.28 2.90
N ASP A 90 2.54 -3.27 3.65
CA ASP A 90 3.26 -2.14 3.08
C ASP A 90 4.61 -2.54 2.50
N ALA A 91 5.33 -3.48 3.12
CA ALA A 91 6.58 -4.00 2.60
C ALA A 91 6.40 -4.78 1.28
N GLN A 92 5.38 -5.65 1.18
CA GLN A 92 5.09 -6.39 -0.05
C GLN A 92 4.70 -5.48 -1.20
N THR A 93 3.89 -4.46 -0.93
CA THR A 93 3.44 -3.50 -1.94
C THR A 93 4.55 -2.54 -2.36
N LYS A 94 5.45 -2.16 -1.44
CA LYS A 94 6.66 -1.39 -1.75
C LYS A 94 7.71 -2.20 -2.50
N ALA A 95 7.93 -3.47 -2.16
CA ALA A 95 8.85 -4.34 -2.90
C ALA A 95 8.42 -4.50 -4.37
N ALA A 96 7.12 -4.66 -4.61
CA ALA A 96 6.54 -4.67 -5.95
C ALA A 96 6.76 -3.35 -6.71
N LYS A 97 6.81 -2.21 -6.01
CA LYS A 97 7.07 -0.88 -6.61
C LYS A 97 8.57 -0.60 -6.83
N ALA A 98 9.43 -1.03 -5.90
CA ALA A 98 10.88 -0.82 -5.96
C ALA A 98 11.57 -1.65 -7.04
N GLY A 99 11.02 -2.82 -7.39
CA GLY A 99 11.51 -3.65 -8.50
C GLY A 99 11.42 -2.96 -9.86
N SER A 100 10.51 -2.00 -10.03
CA SER A 100 10.32 -1.28 -11.30
C SER A 100 11.08 0.04 -11.38
N LEU A 101 11.20 0.78 -10.27
CA LEU A 101 11.92 2.06 -10.22
C LEU A 101 13.45 1.93 -10.33
N LYS A 102 14.05 0.77 -10.04
CA LYS A 102 15.51 0.59 -10.04
C LYS A 102 16.14 0.55 -11.45
N GLY A 103 15.33 0.52 -12.52
CA GLY A 103 15.81 0.41 -13.91
C GLY A 103 16.23 1.72 -14.60
N LYS A 104 15.93 2.91 -14.06
CA LYS A 104 16.13 4.19 -14.80
C LYS A 104 16.66 5.38 -13.97
N MET A 105 17.22 5.17 -12.78
CA MET A 105 17.91 6.23 -12.00
C MET A 105 19.36 5.87 -11.64
N ALA A 106 20.12 5.39 -12.62
CA ALA A 106 21.58 5.31 -12.53
C ALA A 106 22.22 6.51 -13.22
N SER A 107 21.89 7.74 -12.80
CA SER A 107 22.70 8.93 -13.07
C SER A 107 22.21 10.09 -12.21
N SER A 108 22.76 10.18 -10.99
CA SER A 108 23.43 11.38 -10.48
C SER A 108 23.46 11.39 -8.96
N THR A 109 24.66 11.06 -8.47
CA THR A 109 25.36 11.72 -7.35
C THR A 109 25.03 11.30 -5.91
N SER A 110 25.99 10.54 -5.39
CA SER A 110 26.36 10.33 -3.99
C SER A 110 26.60 11.62 -3.20
N GLY A 111 26.14 11.63 -1.95
CA GLY A 111 26.57 12.57 -0.92
C GLY A 111 26.15 12.05 0.45
N ALA A 112 27.12 11.58 1.22
CA ALA A 112 26.98 10.92 2.51
C ALA A 112 26.77 11.92 3.67
N THR A 113 25.98 11.51 4.67
CA THR A 113 26.15 11.67 6.13
C THR A 113 24.90 11.03 6.76
N GLY A 114 24.95 10.02 7.65
CA GLY A 114 25.83 9.87 8.79
C GLY A 114 25.14 10.50 9.99
N ASP A 115 24.14 9.85 10.57
CA ASP A 115 23.74 10.13 11.95
C ASP A 115 23.15 8.88 12.62
N GLU A 116 23.87 8.43 13.63
CA GLU A 116 23.53 7.38 14.57
C GLU A 116 22.50 7.93 15.57
N VAL A 117 21.36 7.26 15.77
CA VAL A 117 20.57 7.48 16.98
C VAL A 117 20.51 6.20 17.80
N LYS A 118 21.35 6.27 18.83
CA LYS A 118 21.52 5.46 20.04
C LYS A 118 20.32 4.63 20.48
N SER A 119 20.65 3.36 20.74
CA SER A 119 20.04 2.47 21.72
C SER A 119 20.32 2.95 23.16
N GLU A 120 19.37 2.61 24.05
CA GLU A 120 19.50 2.37 25.50
C GLU A 120 19.46 3.51 26.54
N GLY A 121 18.75 3.22 27.65
CA GLY A 121 18.75 3.93 28.95
C GLY A 121 17.36 4.38 29.42
N GLU A 122 16.49 3.47 29.88
CA GLU A 122 16.09 3.31 31.32
C GLU A 122 15.24 4.44 31.92
N SER A 123 13.99 4.14 32.33
CA SER A 123 13.64 4.14 33.75
C SER A 123 12.27 3.49 33.98
N SER A 124 12.23 2.70 35.05
CA SER A 124 11.05 2.23 35.76
C SER A 124 10.01 3.33 35.97
N ASP A 125 8.77 3.06 35.59
CA ASP A 125 7.61 3.61 36.28
C ASP A 125 6.52 2.52 36.28
N GLU A 126 6.63 1.66 37.28
CA GLU A 126 5.62 0.69 37.66
C GLU A 126 4.47 1.46 38.29
N GLU A 127 3.50 1.85 37.47
CA GLU A 127 2.06 2.08 37.78
C GLU A 127 1.41 2.83 36.59
N ALA A 128 1.71 2.40 35.36
CA ALA A 128 0.98 2.85 34.17
C ALA A 128 -0.12 1.82 33.87
N ASP A 129 -1.36 2.30 34.04
CA ASP A 129 -2.64 1.67 33.74
C ASP A 129 -2.55 0.57 32.66
N ASP A 130 -2.99 -0.64 32.99
CA ASP A 130 -2.89 -1.83 32.14
C ASP A 130 -3.59 -1.59 30.78
N GLU A 131 -4.60 -0.71 30.75
CA GLU A 131 -5.28 -0.25 29.53
C GLU A 131 -4.37 0.59 28.61
N ALA A 132 -3.62 1.54 29.16
CA ALA A 132 -2.71 2.39 28.38
C ALA A 132 -1.52 1.60 27.81
N LYS A 133 -1.07 0.55 28.51
CA LYS A 133 -0.05 -0.38 27.99
C LYS A 133 -0.60 -1.26 26.87
N ALA A 134 -1.84 -1.74 27.00
CA ALA A 134 -2.50 -2.55 25.98
C ALA A 134 -2.76 -1.75 24.69
N GLU A 135 -3.19 -0.49 24.78
CA GLU A 135 -3.37 0.39 23.61
C GLU A 135 -2.05 0.69 22.88
N LYS A 136 -0.97 0.95 23.63
CA LYS A 136 0.36 1.16 23.04
C LYS A 136 0.88 -0.10 22.35
N GLN A 137 0.66 -1.28 22.93
CA GLN A 137 1.02 -2.55 22.29
C GLN A 137 0.15 -2.86 21.07
N GLN A 138 -1.13 -2.48 21.08
CA GLN A 138 -2.02 -2.58 19.91
C GLN A 138 -1.55 -1.74 18.74
N LYS A 139 -1.20 -0.48 18.98
CA LYS A 139 -0.65 0.38 17.94
C LYS A 139 0.70 -0.11 17.41
N ARG A 140 1.51 -0.76 18.25
CA ARG A 140 2.83 -1.30 17.86
C ARG A 140 2.77 -2.63 17.10
N SER A 141 1.72 -3.44 17.28
CA SER A 141 1.66 -4.78 16.66
C SER A 141 1.28 -4.78 15.18
N GLY A 142 0.70 -3.69 14.68
CA GLY A 142 0.29 -3.56 13.28
C GLY A 142 -0.96 -4.35 12.88
N TYR A 143 -1.68 -4.95 13.85
CA TYR A 143 -2.98 -5.63 13.65
C TYR A 143 -4.19 -4.72 13.88
N ASP A 144 -3.98 -3.42 14.08
CA ASP A 144 -5.04 -2.47 14.42
C ASP A 144 -6.19 -2.46 13.39
N TYR A 145 -5.87 -2.66 12.11
CA TYR A 145 -6.86 -2.71 11.03
C TYR A 145 -7.86 -3.89 11.12
N LEU A 146 -7.53 -4.92 11.91
CA LEU A 146 -8.41 -6.07 12.21
C LEU A 146 -9.13 -5.87 13.54
N LEU A 147 -8.43 -5.36 14.56
CA LEU A 147 -8.94 -5.26 15.92
C LEU A 147 -9.87 -4.05 16.14
N ALA A 148 -9.64 -2.96 15.43
CA ALA A 148 -10.48 -1.75 15.49
C ALA A 148 -11.78 -1.89 14.66
N MET A 149 -12.11 -3.09 14.17
CA MET A 149 -13.33 -3.33 13.39
C MET A 149 -14.58 -3.33 14.28
N SER A 150 -15.69 -2.82 13.74
CA SER A 150 -16.98 -2.82 14.43
C SER A 150 -17.52 -4.25 14.58
N MET A 151 -18.16 -4.56 15.72
CA MET A 151 -18.84 -5.86 15.93
C MET A 151 -19.89 -6.17 14.85
N TRP A 152 -20.56 -5.15 14.30
CA TRP A 152 -21.52 -5.29 13.20
C TRP A 152 -20.89 -5.76 11.89
N SER A 153 -19.56 -5.67 11.76
CA SER A 153 -18.85 -6.23 10.62
C SER A 153 -18.62 -7.74 10.73
N LEU A 154 -18.95 -8.34 11.89
CA LEU A 154 -18.75 -9.75 12.21
C LEU A 154 -20.01 -10.61 11.95
N THR A 155 -20.71 -10.33 10.86
CA THR A 155 -21.90 -11.08 10.42
C THR A 155 -21.62 -11.86 9.15
N LEU A 156 -22.36 -12.96 8.93
CA LEU A 156 -22.23 -13.78 7.71
C LEU A 156 -22.48 -12.95 6.44
N GLU A 157 -23.51 -12.11 6.46
CA GLU A 157 -23.85 -11.20 5.36
C GLU A 157 -22.70 -10.27 5.01
N ARG A 158 -21.98 -9.76 6.02
CA ARG A 158 -20.84 -8.87 5.81
C ARG A 158 -19.65 -9.61 5.23
N VAL A 159 -19.41 -10.86 5.65
CA VAL A 159 -18.37 -11.72 5.05
C VAL A 159 -18.64 -11.88 3.56
N GLU A 160 -19.86 -12.28 3.18
CA GLU A 160 -20.23 -12.44 1.78
C GLU A 160 -20.07 -11.13 0.98
N ALA A 161 -20.46 -10.00 1.58
CA ALA A 161 -20.27 -8.69 0.96
C ALA A 161 -18.78 -8.36 0.76
N MET A 162 -17.92 -8.63 1.75
CA MET A 162 -16.48 -8.41 1.64
C MET A 162 -15.83 -9.35 0.61
N GLU A 163 -16.30 -10.60 0.49
CA GLU A 163 -15.83 -11.55 -0.53
C GLU A 163 -16.25 -11.14 -1.95
N ARG A 164 -17.45 -10.57 -2.11
CA ARG A 164 -17.86 -9.95 -3.39
C ARG A 164 -16.95 -8.78 -3.74
N LEU A 165 -16.72 -7.85 -2.81
CA LEU A 165 -15.81 -6.73 -3.01
C LEU A 165 -14.38 -7.17 -3.34
N LEU A 166 -13.90 -8.23 -2.69
CA LEU A 166 -12.59 -8.81 -2.97
C LEU A 166 -12.51 -9.35 -4.40
N ARG A 167 -13.53 -10.11 -4.85
CA ARG A 167 -13.61 -10.59 -6.24
C ARG A 167 -13.64 -9.46 -7.25
N ASP A 168 -14.40 -8.40 -6.97
CA ASP A 168 -14.48 -7.23 -7.85
C ASP A 168 -13.11 -6.54 -7.97
N LYS A 169 -12.41 -6.38 -6.84
CA LYS A 169 -11.06 -5.77 -6.81
C LYS A 169 -10.01 -6.64 -7.50
N GLU A 170 -10.09 -7.95 -7.35
CA GLU A 170 -9.22 -8.88 -8.07
C GLU A 170 -9.47 -8.85 -9.59
N ALA A 171 -10.73 -8.73 -10.01
CA ALA A 171 -11.09 -8.54 -11.40
C ALA A 171 -10.56 -7.19 -11.94
N GLU A 172 -10.72 -6.12 -11.18
CA GLU A 172 -10.18 -4.79 -11.51
C GLU A 172 -8.65 -4.84 -11.68
N LEU A 173 -7.95 -5.52 -10.78
CA LEU A 173 -6.50 -5.70 -10.85
C LEU A 173 -6.08 -6.50 -12.09
N LYS A 174 -6.79 -7.58 -12.44
CA LYS A 174 -6.52 -8.37 -13.66
C LYS A 174 -6.67 -7.51 -14.91
N VAL A 175 -7.75 -6.75 -14.99
CA VAL A 175 -8.01 -5.81 -16.10
C VAL A 175 -6.91 -4.76 -16.17
N LEU A 176 -6.52 -4.16 -15.04
CA LEU A 176 -5.47 -3.14 -15.01
C LEU A 176 -4.09 -3.70 -15.40
N ARG A 177 -3.76 -4.93 -15.02
CA ARG A 177 -2.52 -5.59 -15.44
C ARG A 177 -2.50 -5.84 -16.95
N GLY A 178 -3.62 -6.28 -17.52
CA GLY A 178 -3.78 -6.56 -18.94
C GLY A 178 -3.78 -5.32 -19.85
N ARG A 179 -4.26 -4.18 -19.36
CA ARG A 179 -4.28 -2.91 -20.13
C ARG A 179 -2.89 -2.45 -20.53
N THR A 180 -2.70 -2.03 -21.77
CA THR A 180 -1.42 -1.44 -22.19
C THR A 180 -1.32 0.02 -21.75
N ILE A 181 -0.11 0.58 -21.80
CA ILE A 181 0.16 1.99 -21.45
C ILE A 181 -0.50 2.91 -22.49
N GLU A 182 -0.46 2.51 -23.76
CA GLU A 182 -1.06 3.22 -24.89
C GLU A 182 -2.60 3.28 -24.74
N GLU A 183 -3.25 2.15 -24.46
CA GLU A 183 -4.70 2.11 -24.20
C GLU A 183 -5.13 2.99 -23.01
N MET A 184 -4.28 3.11 -21.99
CA MET A 184 -4.54 4.02 -20.87
C MET A 184 -4.46 5.47 -21.32
N TRP A 185 -3.52 5.80 -22.20
CA TRP A 185 -3.39 7.15 -22.73
C TRP A 185 -4.53 7.48 -23.69
N ASP A 186 -4.87 6.61 -24.64
CA ASP A 186 -5.95 6.83 -25.59
C ASP A 186 -7.29 7.06 -24.90
N ARG A 187 -7.57 6.30 -23.83
CA ARG A 187 -8.80 6.49 -23.05
C ARG A 187 -8.85 7.86 -22.38
N ASP A 188 -7.73 8.29 -21.80
CA ASP A 188 -7.65 9.60 -21.18
C ASP A 188 -7.80 10.72 -22.23
N LEU A 189 -7.30 10.52 -23.46
CA LEU A 189 -7.50 11.45 -24.58
C LEU A 189 -8.97 11.50 -25.02
N VAL A 190 -9.65 10.34 -25.10
CA VAL A 190 -11.09 10.27 -25.41
C VAL A 190 -11.92 10.91 -24.32
N GLN A 191 -11.53 10.79 -23.04
CA GLN A 191 -12.24 11.42 -21.93
C GLN A 191 -12.09 12.95 -21.89
N LEU A 192 -11.03 13.49 -22.52
CA LEU A 192 -10.76 14.93 -22.61
C LEU A 192 -11.48 15.61 -23.78
N LEU A 193 -11.96 14.82 -24.76
CA LEU A 193 -12.73 15.26 -25.92
C LEU A 193 -14.23 15.26 -25.63
#